data_AF-A0A452YGW6-F1
#
_entry.id   AF-A0A452YGW6-F1
#
_cell.length_a   1.000
_cell.length_b   1.000
_cell.length_c   1.000
_cell.angle_alpha   90.00
_cell.angle_beta   90.00
_cell.angle_gamma   90.00
#
_symmetry.space_group_name_H-M   'P 1'
#
loop_
_entity.id
_entity.type
_entity.pdbx_description
1 polymer ?
#
loop_
_entity_poly.entity_id
_entity_poly.type
_entity_poly.pdbx_seq_one_letter_code
_entity_poly.pdbx_strand_id
1 'polypeptide(L)'
;WILYLRTSSILWQVLESPLDYCHVDANPSLGGLPSLKEAVVLRLKLDKGGPRSALFKLCKRLQWPMPEFEFVEQRFRTPIVLDGVTTTNFNSFVSTITLHIPDVTAITLQGERRTDKKSSQDSASLIMLHKLQELKVCICKT
;
A
#
# COMPACT_ATOMS: atom_id res chain seq x y z
N TRP A 1 57.10 3.99 28.90
CA TRP A 1 57.15 4.48 27.52
C TRP A 1 55.81 5.10 27.19
N ILE A 2 55.87 6.35 26.69
CA ILE A 2 54.84 7.40 26.76
C ILE A 2 54.00 7.45 25.46
N LEU A 3 52.70 7.76 25.66
CA LEU A 3 51.66 8.37 24.82
C LEU A 3 51.82 8.55 23.30
N TYR A 4 50.72 8.27 22.57
CA TYR A 4 50.06 9.28 21.73
C TYR A 4 48.54 9.20 21.87
N LEU A 5 47.94 10.28 22.38
CA LEU A 5 46.52 10.62 22.28
C LEU A 5 46.28 11.28 20.92
N ARG A 6 45.20 10.90 20.23
CA ARG A 6 44.45 11.87 19.44
C ARG A 6 42.95 11.60 19.59
N THR A 7 42.33 12.58 20.22
CA THR A 7 40.92 12.76 20.48
C THR A 7 40.09 12.82 19.19
N SER A 8 38.89 12.25 19.22
CA SER A 8 37.67 13.03 18.96
C SER A 8 36.43 12.28 19.42
N SER A 9 35.71 12.96 20.30
CA SER A 9 34.33 12.74 20.73
C SER A 9 33.39 12.46 19.55
N ILE A 10 32.44 11.54 19.71
CA ILE A 10 31.00 11.79 19.50
C ILE A 10 30.23 10.66 20.20
N LEU A 11 29.59 11.03 21.30
CA LEU A 11 28.40 10.40 21.83
C LEU A 11 27.23 10.83 20.94
N TRP A 12 26.58 9.90 20.24
CA TRP A 12 25.17 10.03 19.84
C TRP A 12 24.50 8.66 19.95
N GLN A 13 23.59 8.58 20.92
CA GLN A 13 22.50 7.61 20.93
C GLN A 13 21.58 7.85 19.71
N VAL A 14 20.65 6.91 19.55
CA VAL A 14 19.34 7.04 18.87
C VAL A 14 19.33 6.69 17.38
N LEU A 15 18.66 5.58 17.09
CA LEU A 15 17.45 5.50 16.24
C LEU A 15 17.51 4.34 15.25
N GLU A 16 16.63 3.38 15.51
CA GLU A 16 15.84 2.58 14.57
C GLU A 16 16.32 2.54 13.12
N SER A 17 16.67 1.33 12.66
CA SER A 17 16.79 1.00 11.24
C SER A 17 15.55 1.51 10.48
N PRO A 18 15.71 2.45 9.54
CA PRO A 18 14.59 2.95 8.77
C PRO A 18 14.00 1.82 7.91
N LEU A 19 12.68 1.75 7.94
CA LEU A 19 11.85 1.12 6.93
C LEU A 19 12.45 1.39 5.54
N ASP A 20 12.87 0.32 4.86
CA ASP A 20 13.17 0.33 3.43
C ASP A 20 11.83 0.52 2.70
N TYR A 21 11.38 1.77 2.69
CA TYR A 21 10.26 2.24 1.89
C TYR A 21 10.85 2.49 0.51
N CYS A 22 10.59 1.60 -0.45
CA CYS A 22 10.95 1.87 -1.83
C CYS A 22 10.21 3.15 -2.29
N HIS A 23 10.93 4.26 -2.29
CA HIS A 23 10.47 5.52 -2.87
C HIS A 23 10.52 5.36 -4.39
N VAL A 24 9.40 4.92 -4.97
CA VAL A 24 9.14 5.12 -6.40
C VAL A 24 8.52 6.50 -6.55
N ASP A 25 9.39 7.48 -6.76
CA ASP A 25 9.06 8.75 -7.38
C ASP A 25 8.55 8.51 -8.80
N ALA A 26 7.23 8.42 -8.92
CA ALA A 26 6.55 8.88 -10.11
C ALA A 26 5.28 9.56 -9.61
N ASN A 27 5.31 10.89 -9.58
CA ASN A 27 4.09 11.67 -9.58
C ASN A 27 3.77 11.97 -11.06
N PRO A 28 3.11 11.06 -11.82
CA PRO A 28 2.49 11.50 -13.04
C PRO A 28 1.32 12.35 -12.58
N SER A 29 1.49 13.67 -12.65
CA SER A 29 0.35 14.58 -12.72
C SER A 29 -0.52 14.07 -13.87
N LEU A 30 -1.58 13.35 -13.50
CA LEU A 30 -2.45 12.56 -14.37
C LEU A 30 -3.37 13.52 -15.13
N GLY A 31 -2.80 14.38 -15.97
CA GLY A 31 -3.47 15.43 -16.73
C GLY A 31 -4.42 14.95 -17.82
N GLY A 32 -4.72 13.65 -17.85
CA GLY A 32 -5.57 13.01 -18.84
C GLY A 32 -6.77 12.27 -18.26
N LEU A 33 -7.00 12.26 -16.93
CA LEU A 33 -8.21 11.64 -16.41
C LEU A 33 -9.42 12.34 -17.05
N PRO A 34 -10.32 11.62 -17.76
CA PRO A 34 -11.53 12.24 -18.28
C PRO A 34 -12.17 12.93 -17.09
N SER A 35 -12.43 14.23 -17.24
CA SER A 35 -13.06 15.06 -16.23
C SER A 35 -14.36 14.37 -15.83
N LEU A 36 -14.29 13.53 -14.80
CA LEU A 36 -15.44 12.92 -14.19
C LEU A 36 -16.17 14.12 -13.62
N LYS A 37 -17.21 14.56 -14.33
CA LYS A 37 -17.98 15.77 -14.02
C LYS A 37 -18.46 15.78 -12.56
N GLU A 38 -18.48 14.60 -11.92
CA GLU A 38 -18.72 14.42 -10.50
C GLU A 38 -17.92 13.22 -9.96
N ALA A 39 -17.30 13.36 -8.78
CA ALA A 39 -16.59 12.29 -8.10
C ALA A 39 -17.57 11.24 -7.56
N VAL A 40 -17.24 9.95 -7.70
CA VAL A 40 -18.12 8.86 -7.24
C VAL A 40 -18.06 8.74 -5.72
N VAL A 41 -19.20 8.94 -5.04
CA VAL A 41 -19.29 8.71 -3.60
C VAL A 41 -19.39 7.20 -3.30
N LEU A 42 -18.46 6.72 -2.47
CA LEU A 42 -18.37 5.32 -2.03
C LEU A 42 -18.49 5.24 -0.52
N ARG A 43 -19.25 4.25 -0.03
CA ARG A 43 -19.16 3.84 1.38
C ARG A 43 -18.04 2.81 1.52
N LEU A 44 -16.98 3.19 2.23
CA LEU A 44 -15.82 2.35 2.49
C LEU A 44 -15.96 1.73 3.88
N LYS A 45 -16.18 0.42 3.90
CA LYS A 45 -16.08 -0.31 5.16
C LYS A 45 -14.66 -0.83 5.32
N LEU A 46 -14.09 -0.66 6.51
CA LEU A 46 -12.73 -1.11 6.83
C LEU A 46 -12.70 -2.52 7.43
N ASP A 47 -13.85 -3.21 7.49
CA ASP A 47 -13.90 -4.62 7.85
C ASP A 47 -13.34 -5.53 6.74
N LYS A 48 -13.12 -6.79 7.08
CA LYS A 48 -12.53 -7.79 6.18
C LYS A 48 -13.30 -7.89 4.86
N GLY A 49 -12.62 -7.63 3.75
CA GLY A 49 -13.23 -7.64 2.42
C GLY A 49 -13.94 -6.34 2.03
N GLY A 50 -14.08 -5.39 2.94
CA GLY A 50 -14.69 -4.09 2.70
C GLY A 50 -13.96 -3.27 1.62
N PRO A 51 -12.64 -3.05 1.72
CA PRO A 51 -11.88 -2.30 0.73
C PRO A 51 -11.94 -2.92 -0.68
N ARG A 52 -11.71 -4.23 -0.80
CA ARG A 52 -11.84 -4.94 -2.10
C ARG A 52 -13.24 -4.78 -2.70
N SER A 53 -14.27 -4.97 -1.88
CA SER A 53 -15.66 -4.87 -2.34
C SER A 53 -16.02 -3.46 -2.81
N ALA A 54 -15.53 -2.42 -2.11
CA ALA A 54 -15.73 -1.04 -2.50
C ALA A 54 -15.02 -0.72 -3.82
N LEU A 55 -13.78 -1.15 -3.99
CA LEU A 55 -13.02 -0.97 -5.23
C LEU A 55 -13.69 -1.67 -6.42
N PHE A 56 -14.17 -2.90 -6.25
CA PHE A 56 -14.83 -3.63 -7.34
C PHE A 56 -16.14 -2.96 -7.75
N LYS A 57 -16.91 -2.45 -6.78
CA LYS A 57 -18.11 -1.67 -7.06
C LYS A 57 -17.80 -0.37 -7.81
N LEU A 58 -16.71 0.31 -7.46
CA LEU A 58 -16.26 1.49 -8.16
C LEU A 58 -15.91 1.16 -9.62
N CYS A 59 -15.06 0.15 -9.85
CA CYS A 59 -14.65 -0.26 -11.19
C CYS A 59 -15.87 -0.61 -12.06
N LYS A 60 -16.83 -1.37 -11.51
CA LYS A 60 -18.09 -1.67 -12.20
C LYS A 60 -18.91 -0.43 -12.56
N ARG A 61 -19.02 0.54 -11.65
CA ARG A 61 -19.75 1.80 -11.90
C ARG A 61 -19.10 2.64 -12.99
N LEU A 62 -17.77 2.67 -13.01
CA LEU A 62 -16.97 3.40 -13.99
C LEU A 62 -16.74 2.60 -15.29
N GLN A 63 -17.24 1.37 -15.37
CA GLN A 63 -17.01 0.44 -16.49
C GLN A 63 -15.52 0.21 -16.76
N TRP A 64 -14.69 0.27 -15.70
CA TRP A 64 -13.28 -0.05 -15.77
C TRP A 64 -13.07 -1.56 -15.71
N PRO A 65 -11.98 -2.07 -16.32
CA PRO A 65 -11.57 -3.46 -16.11
C PRO A 65 -11.39 -3.78 -14.63
N MET A 66 -11.62 -5.03 -14.26
CA MET A 66 -11.48 -5.46 -12.88
C MET A 66 -10.00 -5.40 -12.47
N PRO A 67 -9.66 -4.90 -11.27
CA PRO A 67 -8.27 -4.84 -10.82
C PRO A 67 -7.64 -6.23 -10.72
N GLU A 68 -6.38 -6.29 -11.11
CA GLU A 68 -5.56 -7.49 -11.05
C GLU A 68 -4.74 -7.50 -9.76
N PHE A 69 -4.55 -8.69 -9.19
CA PHE A 69 -3.78 -8.86 -7.97
C PHE A 69 -2.69 -9.89 -8.16
N GLU A 70 -1.48 -9.47 -7.86
CA GLU A 70 -0.34 -10.35 -7.66
C GLU A 70 0.02 -10.36 -6.18
N PHE A 71 0.75 -11.37 -5.73
CA PHE A 71 1.20 -11.43 -4.35
C PHE A 71 2.52 -12.19 -4.24
N VAL A 72 3.30 -11.75 -3.26
CA VAL A 72 4.50 -12.45 -2.81
C VAL A 72 4.20 -13.08 -1.46
N GLU A 73 4.42 -14.39 -1.36
CA GLU A 73 4.40 -15.13 -0.10
C GLU A 73 5.83 -15.29 0.41
N GLN A 74 6.07 -14.86 1.65
CA GLN A 74 7.32 -15.12 2.35
C GLN A 74 7.05 -16.08 3.50
N ARG A 75 7.78 -17.18 3.54
CA ARG A 75 7.66 -18.23 4.57
C ARG A 75 8.83 -18.17 5.53
N PHE A 76 8.55 -18.38 6.81
CA PHE A 76 9.50 -18.27 7.91
C PHE A 76 9.49 -19.55 8.75
N ARG A 77 10.61 -19.83 9.43
CA ARG A 77 10.70 -20.95 10.39
C ARG A 77 10.24 -20.58 11.79
N THR A 78 10.16 -19.28 12.08
CA THR A 78 9.70 -18.72 13.34
C THR A 78 8.46 -17.85 13.11
N PRO A 79 7.62 -17.63 14.11
CA PRO A 79 6.48 -16.75 13.97
C PRO A 79 6.92 -15.34 13.58
N ILE A 80 6.15 -14.69 12.70
CA ILE A 80 6.50 -13.36 12.21
C ILE A 80 6.05 -12.27 13.19
N VAL A 81 6.82 -11.19 13.26
CA VAL A 81 6.45 -9.97 13.97
C VAL A 81 5.89 -8.99 12.96
N LEU A 82 4.68 -8.49 13.21
CA LEU A 82 4.01 -7.48 12.38
C LEU A 82 3.59 -6.32 13.31
N ASP A 83 3.98 -5.10 12.95
CA ASP A 83 3.70 -3.88 13.73
C ASP A 83 4.13 -3.99 15.22
N GLY A 84 5.28 -4.63 15.46
CA GLY A 84 5.80 -4.87 16.81
C GLY A 84 5.10 -6.00 17.58
N VAL A 85 4.09 -6.64 17.01
CA VAL A 85 3.34 -7.74 17.63
C VAL A 85 3.75 -9.09 17.02
N THR A 86 4.21 -10.01 17.85
CA THR A 86 4.48 -11.40 17.42
C THR A 86 3.16 -12.08 17.08
N THR A 87 3.02 -12.49 15.84
CA THR A 87 1.86 -13.23 15.34
C THR A 87 2.04 -14.72 15.60
N THR A 88 0.96 -15.51 15.47
CA THR A 88 1.05 -16.99 15.46
C THR A 88 1.35 -17.56 14.06
N ASN A 89 1.46 -16.69 13.04
CA ASN A 89 1.64 -17.10 11.65
C ASN A 89 3.13 -17.16 11.30
N PHE A 90 3.45 -18.09 10.40
CA PHE A 90 4.81 -18.30 9.89
C PHE A 90 4.97 -17.82 8.45
N ASN A 91 3.93 -17.24 7.87
CA ASN A 91 3.92 -16.73 6.51
C ASN A 91 3.45 -15.28 6.52
N SER A 92 4.05 -14.47 5.64
CA SER A 92 3.57 -13.13 5.34
C SER A 92 3.27 -13.00 3.85
N PHE A 93 2.28 -12.19 3.54
CA PHE A 93 1.84 -11.90 2.19
C PHE A 93 1.93 -10.40 1.96
N VAL A 94 2.39 -10.03 0.77
CA VAL A 94 2.29 -8.66 0.26
C VAL A 94 1.65 -8.73 -1.11
N SER A 95 0.62 -7.93 -1.35
CA SER A 95 -0.14 -7.95 -2.59
C SER A 95 0.10 -6.69 -3.38
N THR A 96 0.38 -6.85 -4.66
CA THR A 96 0.45 -5.77 -5.63
C THR A 96 -0.88 -5.74 -6.38
N ILE A 97 -1.46 -4.56 -6.53
CA ILE A 97 -2.68 -4.33 -7.29
C ILE A 97 -2.37 -3.49 -8.51
N THR A 98 -2.89 -3.90 -9.67
CA THR A 98 -2.85 -3.12 -10.91
C THR A 98 -4.27 -2.78 -11.34
N LEU A 99 -4.53 -1.49 -11.55
CA LEU A 99 -5.80 -0.98 -12.03
C LEU A 99 -5.59 -0.22 -13.35
N HIS A 100 -6.21 -0.72 -14.41
CA HIS A 100 -6.20 -0.06 -15.71
C HIS A 100 -7.33 0.96 -15.79
N ILE A 101 -6.96 2.24 -15.95
CA ILE A 101 -7.91 3.32 -16.17
C ILE A 101 -7.99 3.58 -17.68
N PRO A 102 -9.18 3.45 -18.31
CA PRO A 102 -9.37 3.76 -19.72
C PRO A 102 -8.90 5.18 -20.05
N ASP A 103 -8.28 5.34 -21.22
CA ASP A 103 -7.80 6.62 -21.76
C ASP A 103 -6.69 7.33 -20.99
N VAL A 104 -6.11 6.70 -19.96
CA VAL A 104 -5.07 7.33 -19.13
C VAL A 104 -3.83 6.46 -18.96
N THR A 105 -3.84 5.52 -18.01
CA THR A 105 -2.70 4.67 -17.69
C THR A 105 -3.12 3.56 -16.71
N ALA A 106 -2.25 2.56 -16.56
CA ALA A 106 -2.35 1.59 -15.48
C ALA A 106 -1.68 2.17 -14.22
N ILE A 107 -2.36 2.06 -13.07
CA ILE A 107 -1.80 2.39 -11.76
C ILE A 107 -1.46 1.07 -11.07
N THR A 108 -0.21 0.90 -10.65
CA THR A 108 0.25 -0.26 -9.88
C THR A 108 0.70 0.20 -8.49
N LEU A 109 0.15 -0.41 -7.45
CA LEU A 109 0.44 -0.08 -6.05
C LEU A 109 0.66 -1.36 -5.24
N GLN A 110 1.51 -1.26 -4.22
CA GLN A 110 1.78 -2.36 -3.31
C GLN A 110 1.05 -2.14 -1.98
N GLY A 111 0.35 -3.18 -1.51
CA GLY A 111 -0.29 -3.23 -0.21
C GLY A 111 0.69 -3.42 0.93
N GLU A 112 0.19 -3.29 2.16
CA GLU A 112 0.96 -3.60 3.35
C GLU A 112 1.17 -5.11 3.52
N ARG A 113 2.22 -5.47 4.25
CA ARG A 113 2.47 -6.85 4.66
C ARG A 113 1.38 -7.32 5.62
N ARG A 114 0.82 -8.50 5.38
CA ARG A 114 -0.18 -9.13 6.25
C ARG A 114 0.07 -10.61 6.45
N THR A 115 -0.56 -11.20 7.47
CA THR A 115 -0.46 -12.63 7.78
C THR A 115 -1.31 -13.53 6.90
N ASP A 116 -2.28 -12.96 6.17
CA ASP A 116 -3.13 -13.72 5.25
C ASP A 116 -3.27 -13.04 3.88
N LYS A 117 -3.39 -13.85 2.84
CA LYS A 117 -3.46 -13.37 1.45
C LYS A 117 -4.62 -12.40 1.22
N LYS A 118 -5.79 -12.64 1.84
CA LYS A 118 -6.98 -11.82 1.60
C LYS A 118 -6.86 -10.45 2.28
N SER A 119 -6.32 -10.38 3.49
CA SER A 119 -6.06 -9.10 4.17
C SER A 119 -4.98 -8.30 3.46
N SER A 120 -3.95 -8.97 2.91
CA SER A 120 -2.94 -8.33 2.05
C SER A 120 -3.58 -7.68 0.79
N GLN A 121 -4.56 -8.34 0.17
CA GLN A 121 -5.31 -7.74 -0.93
C GLN A 121 -6.26 -6.63 -0.48
N ASP A 122 -6.83 -6.73 0.74
CA ASP A 122 -7.63 -5.65 1.33
C ASP A 122 -6.78 -4.40 1.57
N SER A 123 -5.55 -4.53 2.08
CA SER A 123 -4.63 -3.40 2.21
C SER A 123 -4.24 -2.79 0.87
N ALA A 124 -3.94 -3.61 -0.15
CA ALA A 124 -3.64 -3.10 -1.49
C ALA A 124 -4.84 -2.33 -2.09
N SER A 125 -6.06 -2.84 -1.89
CA SER A 125 -7.29 -2.18 -2.36
C SER A 125 -7.55 -0.87 -1.64
N LEU A 126 -7.27 -0.80 -0.34
CA LEU A 126 -7.40 0.41 0.46
C LEU A 126 -6.46 1.52 -0.05
N ILE A 127 -5.20 1.17 -0.29
CA ILE A 127 -4.20 2.10 -0.85
C ILE A 127 -4.63 2.59 -2.24
N MET A 128 -5.14 1.70 -3.10
CA MET A 128 -5.68 2.10 -4.41
C MET A 128 -6.87 3.05 -4.29
N LEU A 129 -7.81 2.80 -3.37
CA LEU A 129 -8.94 3.70 -3.12
C LEU A 129 -8.49 5.09 -2.64
N HIS A 130 -7.49 5.16 -1.76
CA HIS A 130 -6.89 6.43 -1.37
C HIS A 130 -6.24 7.15 -2.55
N LYS A 131 -5.51 6.42 -3.41
CA LYS A 131 -4.93 7.02 -4.61
C LYS A 131 -5.99 7.58 -5.56
N LEU A 132 -7.08 6.86 -5.76
CA LEU A 132 -8.20 7.32 -6.57
C LEU A 132 -8.91 8.54 -5.95
N GLN A 133 -8.96 8.63 -4.62
CA GLN A 133 -9.46 9.80 -3.92
C GLN A 133 -8.56 11.03 -4.10
N GLU A 134 -7.22 10.86 -4.04
CA GLU A 134 -6.26 11.93 -4.36
C GLU A 134 -6.43 12.43 -5.80
N LEU A 135 -6.69 11.51 -6.74
CA LEU A 135 -6.98 11.80 -8.14
C LEU A 135 -8.40 12.34 -8.38
N LYS A 136 -9.19 12.55 -7.32
CA LYS A 136 -10.57 13.05 -7.38
C LYS A 136 -11.55 12.18 -8.17
N VAL A 137 -11.23 10.88 -8.34
CA VAL A 137 -12.11 9.90 -8.99
C VAL A 137 -13.28 9.56 -8.08
N CYS A 138 -13.01 9.42 -6.78
CA CYS A 138 -14.01 9.01 -5.80
C CYS A 138 -13.86 9.76 -4.47
N ILE A 139 -14.91 9.72 -3.67
CA ILE A 139 -14.91 10.19 -2.28
C ILE A 139 -15.29 9.01 -1.40
N CYS A 140 -14.36 8.54 -0.59
CA CYS A 140 -14.60 7.46 0.37
C CYS A 140 -15.20 8.04 1.66
N LYS A 141 -16.39 7.57 2.03
CA LYS A 141 -17.05 7.83 3.32
C LYS A 141 -16.96 6.58 4.18
N THR A 142 -16.36 6.70 5.36
CA THR A 142 -16.23 5.61 6.34
C THR A 142 -17.49 5.46 7.19
#